data_AF-A0A367W8S0-F1
#
_entry.id   AF-A0A367W8S0-F1
#
_cell.length_a   1.000
_cell.length_b   1.000
_cell.length_c   1.000
_cell.angle_alpha   90.00
_cell.angle_beta   90.00
_cell.angle_gamma   90.00
#
_symmetry.space_group_name_H-M   'P 1'
#
loop_
_entity.id
_entity.type
_entity.pdbx_description
1 polymer ?
#
loop_
_entity_poly.entity_id
_entity_poly.type
_entity_poly.pdbx_seq_one_letter_code
_entity_poly.pdbx_strand_id
1 'polypeptide(L)'
;MKNIKMLAGAVTVSALMAFPAFAQDIFTVTGVHVDESAETAAAAREKALEIGQRAAFEEVIARLTLPEDRAGLQIPAMSEITNMVRDFGLSNEKASSVRYIADMTVRFKDDELRRFLRFRDISFAELQSKPVMIVPVYRTSGYVSLWDDPNPWREVWSRNIATSGLVPIKAPIGDLTDIGTVSAEQAENGAMDRLSELAKRYGADVAVVASADVAGPTGGESVNVTVTRYDPNSGPQIFGVQENTLPNETLNETLVRAAKSVQDQLSDSWKRANLINYSTGGSLMVFVPITGLQDWAKIEDKLIGLPVVRNSRVVAMSRREVQLSLEFVGSTNQLETALNQQNLTLSRMGELWFIQPTGSDRLQGLSIGG
;
A
#
# COMPACT_ATOMS: atom_id res chain seq x y z
N MET A 1 -30.27 -50.67 41.91
CA MET A 1 -29.80 -50.43 40.52
C MET A 1 -30.39 -49.12 40.01
N LYS A 2 -29.63 -48.02 40.05
CA LYS A 2 -29.93 -46.77 39.33
C LYS A 2 -28.59 -46.13 38.98
N ASN A 3 -28.17 -46.33 37.74
CA ASN A 3 -26.90 -45.83 37.21
C ASN A 3 -27.05 -44.34 36.89
N ILE A 4 -26.31 -43.50 37.60
CA ILE A 4 -26.12 -42.08 37.29
C ILE A 4 -25.07 -42.00 36.18
N LYS A 5 -25.50 -41.64 34.96
CA LYS A 5 -24.61 -41.36 33.83
C LYS A 5 -24.04 -39.95 34.00
N MET A 6 -22.73 -39.87 34.16
CA MET A 6 -21.93 -38.64 34.17
C MET A 6 -21.81 -38.15 32.73
N LEU A 7 -22.42 -37.01 32.38
CA LEU A 7 -22.15 -36.31 31.11
C LEU A 7 -20.88 -35.47 31.30
N ALA A 8 -19.81 -35.85 30.62
CA ALA A 8 -18.63 -35.02 30.45
C ALA A 8 -18.92 -33.95 29.39
N GLY A 9 -19.06 -32.69 29.81
CA GLY A 9 -19.13 -31.54 28.91
C GLY A 9 -17.74 -31.21 28.40
N ALA A 10 -17.48 -31.46 27.11
CA ALA A 10 -16.30 -30.98 26.43
C ALA A 10 -16.48 -29.48 26.13
N VAL A 11 -15.78 -28.63 26.89
CA VAL A 11 -15.63 -27.20 26.57
C VAL A 11 -14.58 -27.09 25.48
N THR A 12 -15.02 -26.97 24.23
CA THR A 12 -14.17 -26.56 23.11
C THR A 12 -13.88 -25.08 23.25
N VAL A 13 -12.68 -24.75 23.77
CA VAL A 13 -12.13 -23.41 23.67
C VAL A 13 -11.74 -23.19 22.20
N SER A 14 -12.62 -22.53 21.44
CA SER A 14 -12.24 -21.97 20.14
C SER A 14 -11.26 -20.83 20.38
N ALA A 15 -9.97 -21.13 20.29
CA ALA A 15 -8.95 -20.11 20.12
C ALA A 15 -9.19 -19.44 18.77
N LEU A 16 -9.83 -18.27 18.78
CA LEU A 16 -9.75 -17.32 17.68
C LEU A 16 -8.28 -16.95 17.52
N MET A 17 -7.57 -17.62 16.61
CA MET A 17 -6.31 -17.12 16.10
C MET A 17 -6.62 -15.79 15.42
N ALA A 18 -6.49 -14.71 16.16
CA ALA A 18 -6.35 -13.39 15.58
C ALA A 18 -5.03 -13.42 14.80
N PHE A 19 -5.12 -13.55 13.48
CA PHE A 19 -3.96 -13.27 12.64
C PHE A 19 -3.57 -11.82 12.94
N PRO A 20 -2.30 -11.53 13.27
CA PRO A 20 -1.85 -10.15 13.27
C PRO A 20 -2.21 -9.60 11.90
N ALA A 21 -2.88 -8.44 11.87
CA ALA A 21 -3.03 -7.68 10.64
C ALA A 21 -1.60 -7.37 10.20
N PHE A 22 -1.06 -8.19 9.30
CA PHE A 22 0.27 -8.00 8.76
C PHE A 22 0.26 -6.61 8.15
N ALA A 23 1.00 -5.68 8.75
CA ALA A 23 1.56 -4.57 8.00
C ALA A 23 2.17 -5.23 6.76
N GLN A 24 1.63 -4.91 5.58
CA GLN A 24 2.00 -5.59 4.36
C GLN A 24 3.52 -5.43 4.18
N ASP A 25 4.23 -6.54 4.20
CA ASP A 25 5.68 -6.54 4.02
C ASP A 25 5.97 -6.16 2.57
N ILE A 26 6.37 -4.90 2.36
CA ILE A 26 6.67 -4.35 1.02
C ILE A 26 7.77 -5.13 0.30
N PHE A 27 8.59 -5.89 1.05
CA PHE A 27 9.65 -6.77 0.54
C PHE A 27 9.21 -8.22 0.33
N THR A 28 7.93 -8.53 0.52
CA THR A 28 7.35 -9.84 0.19
C THR A 28 6.52 -9.73 -1.09
N VAL A 29 6.80 -10.61 -2.05
CA VAL A 29 6.02 -10.78 -3.28
C VAL A 29 5.24 -12.08 -3.20
N THR A 30 3.94 -12.02 -3.43
CA THR A 30 3.03 -13.16 -3.34
C THR A 30 2.39 -13.45 -4.69
N GLY A 31 1.98 -14.70 -4.91
CA GLY A 31 1.21 -15.06 -6.11
C GLY A 31 2.03 -15.13 -7.40
N VAL A 32 3.35 -15.35 -7.29
CA VAL A 32 4.20 -15.56 -8.47
C VAL A 32 3.90 -16.94 -9.04
N HIS A 33 3.09 -16.98 -10.10
CA HIS A 33 2.73 -18.22 -10.76
C HIS A 33 3.90 -18.76 -11.58
N VAL A 34 4.26 -20.01 -11.36
CA VAL A 34 5.30 -20.71 -12.13
C VAL A 34 4.71 -21.97 -12.76
N ASP A 35 5.00 -22.17 -14.05
CA ASP A 35 4.55 -23.32 -14.83
C ASP A 35 5.65 -23.70 -15.81
N GLU A 36 6.50 -24.64 -15.39
CA GLU A 36 7.70 -24.99 -16.14
C GLU A 36 7.75 -26.47 -16.46
N SER A 37 8.35 -26.78 -17.61
CA SER A 37 8.62 -28.15 -18.04
C SER A 37 10.10 -28.38 -18.32
N ALA A 38 10.56 -29.60 -18.06
CA ALA A 38 11.94 -30.07 -18.29
C ALA A 38 11.97 -31.60 -18.46
N GLU A 39 13.16 -32.17 -18.68
CA GLU A 39 13.34 -33.62 -18.87
C GLU A 39 12.88 -34.46 -17.67
N THR A 40 12.89 -33.88 -16.47
CA THR A 40 12.41 -34.52 -15.23
C THR A 40 11.64 -33.53 -14.38
N ALA A 41 10.77 -34.04 -13.51
CA ALA A 41 10.05 -33.26 -12.51
C ALA A 41 11.00 -32.42 -11.61
N ALA A 42 12.16 -32.99 -11.25
CA ALA A 42 13.16 -32.31 -10.44
C ALA A 42 13.79 -31.13 -11.18
N ALA A 43 14.16 -31.32 -12.44
CA ALA A 43 14.69 -30.26 -13.29
C ALA A 43 13.63 -29.17 -13.58
N ALA A 44 12.37 -29.56 -13.77
CA ALA A 44 11.27 -28.63 -13.97
C ALA A 44 11.03 -27.75 -12.73
N ARG A 45 11.12 -28.36 -11.55
CA ARG A 45 11.05 -27.65 -10.26
C ARG A 45 12.20 -26.67 -10.07
N GLU A 46 13.44 -27.10 -10.32
CA GLU A 46 14.62 -26.23 -10.20
C GLU A 46 14.49 -25.00 -11.12
N LYS A 47 14.11 -25.22 -12.38
CA LYS A 47 13.82 -24.16 -13.35
C LYS A 47 12.70 -23.22 -12.88
N ALA A 48 11.61 -23.77 -12.35
CA ALA A 48 10.49 -22.99 -11.83
C ALA A 48 10.92 -22.09 -10.65
N LEU A 49 11.78 -22.59 -9.76
CA LEU A 49 12.29 -21.81 -8.64
C LEU A 49 13.15 -20.64 -9.12
N GLU A 50 14.05 -20.85 -10.08
CA GLU A 50 14.87 -19.78 -10.64
C GLU A 50 14.03 -18.70 -11.34
N ILE A 51 13.10 -19.12 -12.21
CA ILE A 51 12.24 -18.21 -12.96
C ILE A 51 11.34 -17.42 -12.02
N GLY A 52 10.72 -18.10 -11.05
CA GLY A 52 9.84 -17.43 -10.12
C GLY A 52 10.58 -16.48 -9.18
N GLN A 53 11.79 -16.81 -8.71
CA GLN A 53 12.55 -15.91 -7.82
C GLN A 53 13.02 -14.67 -8.59
N ARG A 54 13.37 -14.83 -9.87
CA ARG A 54 13.66 -13.72 -10.78
C ARG A 54 12.43 -12.83 -11.00
N ALA A 55 11.28 -13.42 -11.30
CA ALA A 55 10.04 -12.67 -11.47
C ALA A 55 9.64 -11.92 -10.18
N ALA A 56 9.78 -12.56 -9.02
CA ALA A 56 9.57 -11.92 -7.73
C ALA A 56 10.54 -10.76 -7.48
N PHE A 57 11.79 -10.91 -7.89
CA PHE A 57 12.79 -9.84 -7.79
C PHE A 57 12.41 -8.64 -8.66
N GLU A 58 12.01 -8.87 -9.91
CA GLU A 58 11.56 -7.79 -10.80
C GLU A 58 10.34 -7.06 -10.22
N GLU A 59 9.39 -7.79 -9.63
CA GLU A 59 8.21 -7.19 -9.01
C GLU A 59 8.55 -6.36 -7.77
N VAL A 60 9.40 -6.86 -6.86
CA VAL A 60 9.78 -6.08 -5.67
C VAL A 60 10.58 -4.84 -6.05
N ILE A 61 11.45 -4.91 -7.07
CA ILE A 61 12.15 -3.73 -7.56
C ILE A 61 11.16 -2.74 -8.16
N ALA A 62 10.26 -3.18 -9.04
CA ALA A 62 9.24 -2.33 -9.64
C ALA A 62 8.33 -1.65 -8.59
N ARG A 63 8.11 -2.30 -7.46
CA ARG A 63 7.33 -1.77 -6.33
C ARG A 63 8.05 -0.63 -5.62
N LEU A 64 9.37 -0.71 -5.48
CA LEU A 64 10.18 0.24 -4.72
C LEU A 64 10.74 1.38 -5.56
N THR A 65 10.87 1.20 -6.88
CA THR A 65 11.57 2.15 -7.77
C THR A 65 10.64 2.78 -8.80
N LEU A 66 11.08 3.89 -9.38
CA LEU A 66 10.40 4.54 -10.48
C LEU A 66 10.72 3.87 -11.83
N PRO A 67 9.79 3.90 -12.80
CA PRO A 67 10.02 3.36 -14.14
C PRO A 67 11.27 3.88 -14.84
N GLU A 68 11.54 5.17 -14.68
CA GLU A 68 12.70 5.87 -15.24
C GLU A 68 14.03 5.36 -14.65
N ASP A 69 14.08 5.10 -13.35
CA ASP A 69 15.30 4.65 -12.66
C ASP A 69 15.58 3.17 -12.89
N ARG A 70 14.52 2.35 -13.03
CA ARG A 70 14.66 0.91 -13.31
C ARG A 70 15.00 0.59 -14.77
N ALA A 71 14.72 1.49 -15.72
CA ALA A 71 14.91 1.22 -17.14
C ALA A 71 16.38 0.90 -17.50
N GLY A 72 17.33 1.46 -16.75
CA GLY A 72 18.76 1.17 -16.89
C GLY A 72 19.29 0.03 -16.00
N LEU A 73 18.43 -0.58 -15.18
CA LEU A 73 18.88 -1.58 -14.21
C LEU A 73 19.16 -2.92 -14.89
N GLN A 74 20.41 -3.35 -14.83
CA GLN A 74 20.79 -4.72 -15.19
C GLN A 74 20.36 -5.68 -14.07
N ILE A 75 19.50 -6.63 -14.43
CA ILE A 75 19.03 -7.69 -13.53
C ILE A 75 20.26 -8.52 -13.10
N PRO A 76 20.46 -8.72 -11.79
CA PRO A 76 21.63 -9.43 -11.28
C PRO A 76 21.60 -10.94 -11.59
N ALA A 77 22.75 -11.59 -11.40
CA ALA A 77 22.86 -13.03 -11.57
C ALA A 77 21.96 -13.77 -10.56
N MET A 78 21.55 -15.01 -10.88
CA MET A 78 20.64 -15.76 -10.01
C MET A 78 21.20 -15.96 -8.60
N SER A 79 22.52 -16.17 -8.47
CA SER A 79 23.19 -16.28 -7.17
C SER A 79 23.06 -15.02 -6.30
N GLU A 80 23.12 -13.84 -6.90
CA GLU A 80 22.89 -12.56 -6.21
C GLU A 80 21.44 -12.42 -5.76
N ILE A 81 20.48 -12.80 -6.62
CA ILE A 81 19.04 -12.83 -6.27
C ILE A 81 18.80 -13.75 -5.08
N THR A 82 19.33 -14.98 -5.12
CA THR A 82 19.21 -15.95 -4.02
C THR A 82 19.79 -15.40 -2.71
N ASN A 83 20.89 -14.65 -2.76
CA ASN A 83 21.48 -14.02 -1.57
C ASN A 83 20.57 -12.93 -0.98
N MET A 84 19.78 -12.24 -1.82
CA MET A 84 18.79 -11.25 -1.41
C MET A 84 17.49 -11.89 -0.88
N VAL A 85 17.21 -13.16 -1.17
CA VAL A 85 16.05 -13.87 -0.62
C VAL A 85 16.29 -14.21 0.86
N ARG A 86 15.31 -13.89 1.70
CA ARG A 86 15.25 -14.28 3.11
C ARG A 86 14.67 -15.69 3.24
N ASP A 87 13.51 -15.90 2.64
CA ASP A 87 12.80 -17.17 2.58
C ASP A 87 11.79 -17.16 1.42
N PHE A 88 11.30 -18.34 1.04
CA PHE A 88 10.21 -18.48 0.08
C PHE A 88 9.27 -19.60 0.49
N GLY A 89 8.02 -19.50 0.05
CA GLY A 89 6.97 -20.49 0.26
C GLY A 89 6.32 -20.87 -1.06
N LEU A 90 5.92 -22.13 -1.17
CA LEU A 90 5.21 -22.67 -2.32
C LEU A 90 3.79 -23.07 -1.90
N SER A 91 2.84 -22.78 -2.76
CA SER A 91 1.44 -23.14 -2.60
C SER A 91 0.89 -23.67 -3.92
N ASN A 92 -0.23 -24.41 -3.85
CA ASN A 92 -0.86 -25.02 -5.03
C ASN A 92 0.10 -25.89 -5.89
N GLU A 93 1.09 -26.51 -5.24
CA GLU A 93 2.14 -27.29 -5.89
C GLU A 93 1.56 -28.53 -6.59
N LYS A 94 1.87 -28.66 -7.88
CA LYS A 94 1.50 -29.81 -8.71
C LYS A 94 2.71 -30.21 -9.55
N ALA A 95 3.06 -31.49 -9.50
CA ALA A 95 4.15 -32.05 -10.29
C ALA A 95 3.65 -33.25 -11.11
N SER A 96 4.17 -33.36 -12.32
CA SER A 96 4.03 -34.53 -13.19
C SER A 96 5.42 -35.12 -13.49
N SER A 97 5.56 -35.97 -14.51
CA SER A 97 6.86 -36.52 -14.91
C SER A 97 7.84 -35.47 -15.44
N VAL A 98 7.33 -34.42 -16.10
CA VAL A 98 8.13 -33.42 -16.84
C VAL A 98 7.69 -31.98 -16.61
N ARG A 99 6.59 -31.73 -15.88
CA ARG A 99 6.00 -30.40 -15.67
C ARG A 99 5.78 -30.12 -14.19
N TYR A 100 6.02 -28.89 -13.77
CA TYR A 100 5.90 -28.38 -12.42
C TYR A 100 5.11 -27.07 -12.41
N ILE A 101 4.08 -26.99 -11.58
CA ILE A 101 3.23 -25.81 -11.41
C ILE A 101 3.15 -25.48 -9.92
N ALA A 102 3.31 -24.21 -9.56
CA ALA A 102 3.09 -23.73 -8.19
C ALA A 102 2.82 -22.22 -8.19
N ASP A 103 2.28 -21.72 -7.08
CA ASP A 103 2.25 -20.30 -6.76
C ASP A 103 3.28 -20.03 -5.66
N MET A 104 4.23 -19.14 -5.95
CA MET A 104 5.34 -18.83 -5.07
C MET A 104 5.13 -17.50 -4.33
N THR A 105 5.54 -17.49 -3.07
CA THR A 105 5.74 -16.30 -2.26
C THR A 105 7.22 -16.18 -1.96
N VAL A 106 7.82 -15.03 -2.23
CA VAL A 106 9.25 -14.77 -1.96
C VAL A 106 9.35 -13.57 -1.03
N ARG A 107 10.06 -13.74 0.09
CA ARG A 107 10.40 -12.66 1.01
C ARG A 107 11.86 -12.29 0.83
N PHE A 108 12.12 -11.02 0.60
CA PHE A 108 13.47 -10.50 0.44
C PHE A 108 14.03 -9.94 1.76
N LYS A 109 15.36 -9.88 1.85
CA LYS A 109 16.08 -9.16 2.89
C LYS A 109 16.09 -7.68 2.51
N ASP A 110 15.40 -6.86 3.29
CA ASP A 110 15.32 -5.41 3.16
C ASP A 110 16.70 -4.75 3.09
N ASP A 111 17.62 -5.11 3.99
CA ASP A 111 18.96 -4.55 4.01
C ASP A 111 19.81 -4.89 2.77
N GLU A 112 19.63 -6.09 2.19
CA GLU A 112 20.35 -6.48 0.96
C GLU A 112 19.78 -5.75 -0.26
N LEU A 113 18.45 -5.63 -0.36
CA LEU A 113 17.81 -4.87 -1.44
C LEU A 113 18.21 -3.39 -1.38
N ARG A 114 18.19 -2.78 -0.20
CA ARG A 114 18.67 -1.40 0.01
C ARG A 114 20.14 -1.24 -0.38
N ARG A 115 20.99 -2.21 -0.04
CA ARG A 115 22.41 -2.19 -0.46
C ARG A 115 22.54 -2.29 -1.98
N PHE A 116 21.81 -3.20 -2.61
CA PHE A 116 21.80 -3.40 -4.05
C PHE A 116 21.38 -2.13 -4.80
N LEU A 117 20.25 -1.53 -4.41
CA LEU A 117 19.72 -0.30 -5.03
C LEU A 117 20.70 0.87 -4.86
N ARG A 118 21.26 1.06 -3.66
CA ARG A 118 22.26 2.12 -3.41
C ARG A 118 23.55 1.91 -4.19
N PHE A 119 24.05 0.68 -4.27
CA PHE A 119 25.27 0.38 -5.02
C PHE A 119 25.11 0.69 -6.52
N ARG A 120 23.88 0.59 -7.03
CA ARG A 120 23.52 0.90 -8.41
C ARG A 120 23.03 2.34 -8.62
N ASP A 121 23.09 3.18 -7.59
CA ASP A 121 22.61 4.57 -7.61
C ASP A 121 21.14 4.70 -8.04
N ILE A 122 20.31 3.72 -7.66
CA ILE A 122 18.87 3.71 -7.97
C ILE A 122 18.11 4.31 -6.79
N SER A 123 17.32 5.35 -7.07
CA SER A 123 16.41 5.94 -6.09
C SER A 123 15.24 5.00 -5.82
N PHE A 124 14.80 4.94 -4.57
CA PHE A 124 13.70 4.09 -4.16
C PHE A 124 12.87 4.72 -3.04
N ALA A 125 11.62 4.26 -2.92
CA ALA A 125 10.70 4.62 -1.87
C ALA A 125 10.24 3.36 -1.12
N GLU A 126 10.16 3.46 0.20
CA GLU A 126 9.67 2.37 1.06
C GLU A 126 8.46 2.77 1.89
N LEU A 127 8.17 4.08 1.99
CA LEU A 127 7.05 4.54 2.78
C LEU A 127 5.76 4.05 2.13
N GLN A 128 5.00 3.23 2.84
CA GLN A 128 3.65 2.85 2.43
C GLN A 128 2.66 3.93 2.83
N SER A 129 1.74 4.29 1.93
CA SER A 129 0.62 5.16 2.25
C SER A 129 -0.44 4.40 3.04
N LYS A 130 -1.27 5.15 3.77
CA LYS A 130 -2.59 4.65 4.14
C LYS A 130 -3.36 4.26 2.88
N PRO A 131 -4.34 3.34 2.98
CA PRO A 131 -5.16 2.99 1.84
C PRO A 131 -5.84 4.21 1.23
N VAL A 132 -5.97 4.23 -0.08
CA VAL A 132 -6.80 5.21 -0.80
C VAL A 132 -8.14 4.57 -1.18
N MET A 133 -9.22 5.33 -1.07
CA MET A 133 -10.55 4.90 -1.46
C MET A 133 -10.84 5.29 -2.92
N ILE A 134 -10.92 4.32 -3.83
CA ILE A 134 -11.29 4.56 -5.22
C ILE A 134 -12.81 4.67 -5.35
N VAL A 135 -13.30 5.71 -6.02
CA VAL A 135 -14.73 5.94 -6.32
C VAL A 135 -14.91 5.77 -7.83
N PRO A 136 -15.36 4.58 -8.30
CA PRO A 136 -15.35 4.22 -9.72
C PRO A 136 -16.58 4.74 -10.46
N VAL A 137 -16.51 5.98 -10.93
CA VAL A 137 -17.57 6.56 -11.76
C VAL A 137 -17.41 6.05 -13.20
N TYR A 138 -18.49 5.55 -13.78
CA TYR A 138 -18.52 5.01 -15.14
C TYR A 138 -19.43 5.85 -16.02
N ARG A 139 -18.93 6.27 -17.18
CA ARG A 139 -19.71 7.00 -18.18
C ARG A 139 -19.73 6.23 -19.49
N THR A 140 -20.94 6.00 -20.00
CA THR A 140 -21.15 5.43 -21.34
C THR A 140 -22.37 6.07 -21.99
N SER A 141 -22.24 6.46 -23.26
CA SER A 141 -23.34 7.06 -24.03
C SER A 141 -24.03 8.25 -23.33
N GLY A 142 -23.28 9.03 -22.54
CA GLY A 142 -23.77 10.17 -21.78
C GLY A 142 -24.44 9.84 -20.44
N TYR A 143 -24.61 8.55 -20.09
CA TYR A 143 -25.10 8.13 -18.78
C TYR A 143 -23.94 7.97 -17.82
N VAL A 144 -24.08 8.57 -16.63
CA VAL A 144 -23.11 8.46 -15.53
C VAL A 144 -23.68 7.49 -14.50
N SER A 145 -22.89 6.49 -14.10
CA SER A 145 -23.22 5.55 -13.03
C SER A 145 -22.07 5.46 -12.04
N LEU A 146 -22.42 5.43 -10.76
CA LEU A 146 -21.52 5.01 -9.68
C LEU A 146 -22.05 3.72 -9.05
N TRP A 147 -23.34 3.71 -8.71
CA TRP A 147 -23.98 2.63 -7.98
C TRP A 147 -24.88 1.73 -8.83
N ASP A 148 -25.42 2.25 -9.94
CA ASP A 148 -26.38 1.55 -10.77
C ASP A 148 -25.69 0.45 -11.60
N ASP A 149 -26.37 -0.68 -11.74
CA ASP A 149 -25.91 -1.76 -12.61
C ASP A 149 -26.47 -1.60 -14.04
N PRO A 150 -25.67 -1.91 -15.07
CA PRO A 150 -24.30 -2.43 -15.00
C PRO A 150 -23.26 -1.31 -14.78
N ASN A 151 -22.27 -1.57 -13.91
CA ASN A 151 -21.07 -0.75 -13.78
C ASN A 151 -19.80 -1.64 -13.88
N PRO A 152 -19.32 -1.96 -15.10
CA PRO A 152 -18.16 -2.82 -15.30
C PRO A 152 -16.88 -2.21 -14.70
N TRP A 153 -16.80 -0.88 -14.58
CA TRP A 153 -15.67 -0.21 -13.96
C TRP A 153 -15.61 -0.45 -12.45
N ARG A 154 -16.76 -0.37 -11.76
CA ARG A 154 -16.87 -0.74 -10.34
C ARG A 154 -16.51 -2.21 -10.13
N GLU A 155 -16.95 -3.09 -11.01
CA GLU A 155 -16.59 -4.51 -10.92
C GLU A 155 -15.09 -4.76 -11.10
N VAL A 156 -14.41 -4.02 -11.98
CA VAL A 156 -12.96 -4.10 -12.15
C VAL A 156 -12.27 -3.72 -10.84
N TRP A 157 -12.67 -2.63 -10.17
CA TRP A 157 -12.07 -2.21 -8.91
C TRP A 157 -12.41 -3.09 -7.71
N SER A 158 -13.61 -3.69 -7.68
CA SER A 158 -13.99 -4.62 -6.61
C SER A 158 -13.23 -5.95 -6.70
N ARG A 159 -12.84 -6.38 -7.92
CA ARG A 159 -12.00 -7.55 -8.16
C ARG A 159 -10.50 -7.27 -8.03
N ASN A 160 -10.04 -6.10 -8.49
CA ASN A 160 -8.63 -5.71 -8.56
C ASN A 160 -8.21 -4.81 -7.37
N ILE A 161 -8.52 -5.25 -6.16
CA ILE A 161 -8.08 -4.55 -4.94
C ILE A 161 -6.56 -4.78 -4.80
N ALA A 162 -5.78 -3.76 -5.14
CA ALA A 162 -4.34 -3.74 -4.88
C ALA A 162 -4.11 -3.58 -3.38
N THR A 163 -4.08 -4.70 -2.66
CA THR A 163 -3.75 -4.71 -1.23
C THR A 163 -2.26 -4.58 -0.99
N SER A 164 -1.44 -4.94 -1.99
CA SER A 164 0.02 -4.90 -1.98
C SER A 164 0.60 -3.72 -2.73
N GLY A 165 1.79 -3.30 -2.32
CA GLY A 165 2.49 -2.14 -2.85
C GLY A 165 2.51 -0.95 -1.89
N LEU A 166 3.14 0.13 -2.35
CA LEU A 166 3.30 1.35 -1.55
C LEU A 166 2.02 2.18 -1.43
N VAL A 167 1.04 1.96 -2.31
CA VAL A 167 -0.27 2.63 -2.26
C VAL A 167 -1.37 1.58 -2.28
N PRO A 168 -1.82 1.10 -1.11
CA PRO A 168 -2.95 0.19 -1.04
C PRO A 168 -4.21 0.88 -1.55
N ILE A 169 -5.02 0.19 -2.35
CA ILE A 169 -6.26 0.73 -2.91
C ILE A 169 -7.43 -0.11 -2.39
N LYS A 170 -8.49 0.58 -1.96
CA LYS A 170 -9.78 -0.02 -1.58
C LYS A 170 -10.88 0.53 -2.46
N ALA A 171 -11.91 -0.26 -2.70
CA ALA A 171 -13.11 0.14 -3.42
C ALA A 171 -14.35 -0.03 -2.50
N PRO A 172 -15.40 0.77 -2.70
CA PRO A 172 -16.64 0.63 -1.94
C PRO A 172 -17.33 -0.68 -2.32
N ILE A 173 -18.01 -1.29 -1.35
CA ILE A 173 -18.79 -2.51 -1.60
C ILE A 173 -20.14 -2.18 -2.23
N GLY A 174 -20.61 -0.93 -2.11
CA GLY A 174 -21.85 -0.45 -2.70
C GLY A 174 -23.08 -0.85 -1.90
N ASP A 175 -22.98 -0.87 -0.57
CA ASP A 175 -24.15 -1.09 0.28
C ASP A 175 -25.04 0.17 0.36
N LEU A 176 -26.22 0.05 1.00
CA LEU A 176 -27.14 1.18 1.14
C LEU A 176 -26.53 2.39 1.86
N THR A 177 -25.52 2.17 2.71
CA THR A 177 -24.82 3.27 3.39
C THR A 177 -23.93 3.99 2.40
N ASP A 178 -23.15 3.26 1.59
CA ASP A 178 -22.28 3.85 0.58
C ASP A 178 -23.10 4.67 -0.44
N ILE A 179 -24.21 4.08 -0.90
CA ILE A 179 -25.16 4.71 -1.84
C ILE A 179 -25.74 6.01 -1.25
N GLY A 180 -26.11 6.00 0.04
CA GLY A 180 -26.61 7.19 0.72
C GLY A 180 -25.54 8.23 1.06
N THR A 181 -24.25 7.85 1.05
CA THR A 181 -23.13 8.72 1.43
C THR A 181 -22.76 9.67 0.29
N VAL A 182 -22.59 9.16 -0.93
CA VAL A 182 -22.16 9.96 -2.08
C VAL A 182 -22.86 9.50 -3.36
N SER A 183 -23.44 10.43 -4.13
CA SER A 183 -23.97 10.17 -5.48
C SER A 183 -22.88 10.29 -6.55
N ALA A 184 -23.17 9.83 -7.77
CA ALA A 184 -22.22 9.94 -8.89
C ALA A 184 -21.89 11.41 -9.19
N GLU A 185 -22.89 12.28 -9.22
CA GLU A 185 -22.71 13.72 -9.47
C GLU A 185 -21.91 14.38 -8.34
N GLN A 186 -22.16 14.00 -7.08
CA GLN A 186 -21.37 14.52 -5.96
C GLN A 186 -19.92 14.06 -6.01
N ALA A 187 -19.65 12.84 -6.45
CA ALA A 187 -18.29 12.36 -6.66
C ALA A 187 -17.58 13.17 -7.77
N GLU A 188 -18.22 13.33 -8.93
CA GLU A 188 -17.62 14.08 -10.05
C GLU A 188 -17.41 15.57 -9.74
N ASN A 189 -18.31 16.18 -8.96
CA ASN A 189 -18.18 17.57 -8.53
C ASN A 189 -17.25 17.76 -7.32
N GLY A 190 -16.64 16.68 -6.81
CA GLY A 190 -15.68 16.76 -5.71
C GLY A 190 -16.30 17.17 -4.37
N ALA A 191 -17.45 16.60 -4.00
CA ALA A 191 -18.09 16.83 -2.71
C ALA A 191 -17.21 16.31 -1.55
N MET A 192 -16.26 17.13 -1.12
CA MET A 192 -15.15 16.75 -0.23
C MET A 192 -15.61 16.10 1.08
N ASP A 193 -16.64 16.64 1.71
CA ASP A 193 -17.15 16.10 2.98
C ASP A 193 -17.69 14.67 2.81
N ARG A 194 -18.44 14.42 1.72
CA ARG A 194 -19.02 13.10 1.41
C ARG A 194 -17.94 12.10 1.00
N LEU A 195 -16.98 12.54 0.20
CA LEU A 195 -15.83 11.72 -0.20
C LEU A 195 -14.94 11.35 0.99
N SER A 196 -14.70 12.29 1.92
CA SER A 196 -13.97 12.03 3.16
C SER A 196 -14.73 11.09 4.09
N GLU A 197 -16.04 11.24 4.20
CA GLU A 197 -16.90 10.34 4.97
C GLU A 197 -16.83 8.90 4.43
N LEU A 198 -16.95 8.74 3.11
CA LEU A 198 -16.79 7.43 2.46
C LEU A 198 -15.39 6.86 2.68
N ALA A 199 -14.32 7.64 2.48
CA ALA A 199 -12.95 7.17 2.69
C ALA A 199 -12.72 6.67 4.13
N LYS A 200 -13.17 7.45 5.13
CA LYS A 200 -13.03 7.11 6.55
C LYS A 200 -13.72 5.79 6.91
N ARG A 201 -14.90 5.51 6.33
CA ARG A 201 -15.64 4.24 6.54
C ARG A 201 -14.78 3.02 6.22
N TYR A 202 -13.86 3.14 5.26
CA TYR A 202 -12.97 2.05 4.84
C TYR A 202 -11.54 2.18 5.39
N GLY A 203 -11.31 3.08 6.34
CA GLY A 203 -9.99 3.33 6.92
C GLY A 203 -9.00 3.94 5.92
N ALA A 204 -9.51 4.68 4.94
CA ALA A 204 -8.72 5.51 4.04
C ALA A 204 -8.82 6.98 4.49
N ASP A 205 -7.74 7.73 4.32
CA ASP A 205 -7.73 9.18 4.61
C ASP A 205 -8.12 10.01 3.38
N VAL A 206 -8.00 9.42 2.19
CA VAL A 206 -8.09 10.08 0.89
C VAL A 206 -9.04 9.32 0.00
N ALA A 207 -9.87 10.06 -0.73
CA ALA A 207 -10.71 9.53 -1.79
C ALA A 207 -10.11 9.87 -3.16
N VAL A 208 -10.22 8.94 -4.10
CA VAL A 208 -9.77 9.09 -5.49
C VAL A 208 -10.97 8.81 -6.38
N VAL A 209 -11.52 9.83 -7.03
CA VAL A 209 -12.60 9.66 -8.00
C VAL A 209 -11.96 9.30 -9.34
N ALA A 210 -12.28 8.12 -9.86
CA ALA A 210 -11.78 7.63 -11.13
C ALA A 210 -12.96 7.50 -12.10
N SER A 211 -13.17 8.52 -12.92
CA SER A 211 -14.24 8.59 -13.90
C SER A 211 -13.78 8.02 -15.23
N ALA A 212 -14.26 6.82 -15.58
CA ALA A 212 -13.99 6.14 -16.85
C ALA A 212 -15.07 6.48 -17.88
N ASP A 213 -14.68 7.20 -18.94
CA ASP A 213 -15.53 7.56 -20.08
C ASP A 213 -15.23 6.61 -21.24
N VAL A 214 -16.23 5.82 -21.63
CA VAL A 214 -16.12 4.85 -22.73
C VAL A 214 -16.88 5.34 -23.94
N ALA A 215 -16.17 5.47 -25.05
CA ALA A 215 -16.69 5.92 -26.33
C ALA A 215 -16.17 5.07 -27.49
N GLY A 216 -16.88 5.08 -28.62
CA GLY A 216 -16.48 4.36 -29.83
C GLY A 216 -17.29 3.08 -30.09
N PRO A 217 -17.04 2.41 -31.23
CA PRO A 217 -17.74 1.19 -31.61
C PRO A 217 -17.26 -0.01 -30.79
N THR A 218 -18.12 -1.03 -30.67
CA THR A 218 -17.77 -2.28 -30.00
C THR A 218 -16.57 -2.97 -30.66
N GLY A 219 -15.56 -3.32 -29.87
CA GLY A 219 -14.30 -3.91 -30.32
C GLY A 219 -13.24 -2.88 -30.76
N GLY A 220 -13.47 -1.60 -30.47
CA GLY A 220 -12.59 -0.48 -30.80
C GLY A 220 -12.83 0.73 -29.90
N GLU A 221 -13.36 0.50 -28.70
CA GLU A 221 -13.67 1.53 -27.73
C GLU A 221 -12.40 2.25 -27.25
N SER A 222 -12.53 3.55 -26.96
CA SER A 222 -11.55 4.34 -26.23
C SER A 222 -12.06 4.53 -24.81
N VAL A 223 -11.23 4.14 -23.83
CA VAL A 223 -11.47 4.29 -22.40
C VAL A 223 -10.62 5.45 -21.91
N ASN A 224 -11.26 6.58 -21.62
CA ASN A 224 -10.60 7.76 -21.06
C ASN A 224 -10.92 7.85 -19.57
N VAL A 225 -9.93 7.64 -18.72
CA VAL A 225 -10.09 7.73 -17.26
C VAL A 225 -9.54 9.06 -16.76
N THR A 226 -10.41 9.89 -16.18
CA THR A 226 -10.01 11.07 -15.42
C THR A 226 -9.95 10.70 -13.94
N VAL A 227 -8.80 10.94 -13.31
CA VAL A 227 -8.58 10.61 -11.90
C VAL A 227 -8.35 11.89 -11.12
N THR A 228 -9.15 12.09 -10.07
CA THR A 228 -9.01 13.22 -9.14
C THR A 228 -8.82 12.70 -7.72
N ARG A 229 -7.66 13.00 -7.13
CA ARG A 229 -7.33 12.69 -5.73
C ARG A 229 -7.76 13.85 -4.83
N TYR A 230 -8.58 13.54 -3.84
CA TYR A 230 -9.14 14.46 -2.85
C TYR A 230 -8.54 14.18 -1.47
N ASP A 231 -7.64 15.06 -1.04
CA ASP A 231 -6.92 14.98 0.23
C ASP A 231 -7.39 16.12 1.16
N PRO A 232 -7.78 15.84 2.42
CA PRO A 232 -8.25 16.88 3.34
C PRO A 232 -7.26 18.04 3.57
N ASN A 233 -5.97 17.81 3.37
CA ASN A 233 -4.92 18.77 3.68
C ASN A 233 -4.33 19.45 2.44
N SER A 234 -4.77 19.08 1.22
CA SER A 234 -4.24 19.66 -0.02
C SER A 234 -5.32 19.82 -1.10
N GLY A 235 -5.02 20.63 -2.13
CA GLY A 235 -5.93 20.80 -3.26
C GLY A 235 -6.10 19.53 -4.10
N PRO A 236 -7.14 19.45 -4.94
CA PRO A 236 -7.35 18.28 -5.80
C PRO A 236 -6.19 18.10 -6.77
N GLN A 237 -5.72 16.86 -6.90
CA GLN A 237 -4.68 16.47 -7.86
C GLN A 237 -5.31 15.65 -8.98
N ILE A 238 -5.11 16.09 -10.22
CA ILE A 238 -5.78 15.52 -11.40
C ILE A 238 -4.76 14.93 -12.36
N PHE A 239 -5.04 13.73 -12.87
CA PHE A 239 -4.34 13.15 -14.01
C PHE A 239 -5.31 12.32 -14.87
N GLY A 240 -4.87 11.97 -16.08
CA GLY A 240 -5.64 11.16 -17.01
C GLY A 240 -4.89 9.90 -17.45
N VAL A 241 -5.64 8.86 -17.78
CA VAL A 241 -5.18 7.64 -18.45
C VAL A 241 -6.07 7.40 -19.66
N GLN A 242 -5.49 7.00 -20.78
CA GLN A 242 -6.25 6.63 -21.97
C GLN A 242 -5.79 5.27 -22.46
N GLU A 243 -6.75 4.38 -22.69
CA GLU A 243 -6.52 3.07 -23.29
C GLU A 243 -7.49 2.85 -24.44
N ASN A 244 -7.03 2.21 -25.51
CA ASN A 244 -7.90 1.78 -26.61
C ASN A 244 -8.03 0.27 -26.58
N THR A 245 -9.24 -0.22 -26.87
CA THR A 245 -9.51 -1.66 -27.03
C THR A 245 -8.75 -2.18 -28.24
N LEU A 246 -7.92 -3.20 -28.00
CA LEU A 246 -7.09 -3.84 -29.00
C LEU A 246 -7.87 -4.93 -29.77
N PRO A 247 -7.40 -5.33 -30.96
CA PRO A 247 -7.98 -6.47 -31.66
C PRO A 247 -7.96 -7.74 -30.80
N ASN A 248 -9.10 -8.42 -30.69
CA ASN A 248 -9.34 -9.58 -29.83
C ASN A 248 -9.31 -9.30 -28.31
N GLU A 249 -9.34 -8.04 -27.90
CA GLU A 249 -9.53 -7.62 -26.51
C GLU A 249 -11.00 -7.26 -26.29
N THR A 250 -11.56 -7.66 -25.16
CA THR A 250 -12.87 -7.21 -24.71
C THR A 250 -12.77 -5.85 -24.01
N LEU A 251 -13.85 -5.08 -23.98
CA LEU A 251 -13.91 -3.82 -23.21
C LEU A 251 -13.53 -4.05 -21.72
N ASN A 252 -13.92 -5.18 -21.13
CA ASN A 252 -13.58 -5.49 -19.75
C ASN A 252 -12.06 -5.66 -19.55
N GLU A 253 -11.35 -6.30 -20.49
CA GLU A 253 -9.88 -6.40 -20.46
C GLU A 253 -9.22 -5.02 -20.62
N THR A 254 -9.77 -4.17 -21.50
CA THR A 254 -9.31 -2.77 -21.63
C THR A 254 -9.52 -2.00 -20.33
N LEU A 255 -10.66 -2.16 -19.65
CA LEU A 255 -10.91 -1.55 -18.34
C LEU A 255 -9.93 -2.08 -17.28
N VAL A 256 -9.62 -3.38 -17.25
CA VAL A 256 -8.60 -3.93 -16.33
C VAL A 256 -7.24 -3.27 -16.57
N ARG A 257 -6.84 -3.09 -17.83
CA ARG A 257 -5.61 -2.40 -18.20
C ARG A 257 -5.63 -0.92 -17.80
N ALA A 258 -6.74 -0.22 -18.03
CA ALA A 258 -6.92 1.16 -17.58
C ALA A 258 -6.84 1.29 -16.05
N ALA A 259 -7.43 0.36 -15.29
CA ALA A 259 -7.31 0.32 -13.84
C ALA A 259 -5.84 0.14 -13.42
N LYS A 260 -5.11 -0.80 -14.04
CA LYS A 260 -3.68 -0.98 -13.79
C LYS A 260 -2.88 0.31 -14.05
N SER A 261 -3.11 0.98 -15.17
CA SER A 261 -2.47 2.26 -15.50
C SER A 261 -2.78 3.36 -14.46
N VAL A 262 -4.00 3.39 -13.90
CA VAL A 262 -4.34 4.28 -12.77
C VAL A 262 -3.57 3.90 -11.50
N GLN A 263 -3.50 2.61 -11.16
CA GLN A 263 -2.76 2.12 -10.00
C GLN A 263 -1.26 2.47 -10.09
N ASP A 264 -0.66 2.23 -11.26
CA ASP A 264 0.75 2.52 -11.54
C ASP A 264 1.02 4.03 -11.41
N GLN A 265 0.16 4.89 -11.95
CA GLN A 265 0.31 6.35 -11.85
C GLN A 265 0.18 6.87 -10.41
N LEU A 266 -0.76 6.33 -9.61
CA LEU A 266 -0.87 6.64 -8.18
C LEU A 266 0.37 6.20 -7.42
N SER A 267 0.84 4.99 -7.68
CA SER A 267 2.04 4.41 -7.06
C SER A 267 3.28 5.23 -7.39
N ASP A 268 3.48 5.59 -8.66
CA ASP A 268 4.64 6.37 -9.10
C ASP A 268 4.62 7.80 -8.56
N SER A 269 3.44 8.44 -8.50
CA SER A 269 3.30 9.76 -7.88
C SER A 269 3.68 9.72 -6.40
N TRP A 270 3.26 8.66 -5.70
CA TRP A 270 3.62 8.44 -4.30
C TRP A 270 5.12 8.16 -4.11
N LYS A 271 5.71 7.32 -4.97
CA LYS A 271 7.17 7.06 -4.98
C LYS A 271 7.96 8.35 -5.20
N ARG A 272 7.61 9.16 -6.20
CA ARG A 272 8.30 10.44 -6.48
C ARG A 272 8.31 11.39 -5.29
N ALA A 273 7.19 11.49 -4.57
CA ALA A 273 7.09 12.32 -3.38
C ALA A 273 7.92 11.78 -2.18
N ASN A 274 8.11 10.45 -2.12
CA ASN A 274 8.71 9.75 -0.98
C ASN A 274 10.02 9.03 -1.31
N LEU A 275 10.73 9.46 -2.34
CA LEU A 275 12.06 8.96 -2.65
C LEU A 275 12.99 9.21 -1.46
N ILE A 276 13.67 8.14 -1.03
CA ILE A 276 14.62 8.20 0.06
C ILE A 276 15.92 8.79 -0.46
N ASN A 277 16.17 10.05 -0.12
CA ASN A 277 17.41 10.71 -0.43
C ASN A 277 18.36 10.67 0.78
N TYR A 278 19.37 9.79 0.74
CA TYR A 278 20.36 9.64 1.81
C TYR A 278 21.41 10.76 1.86
N SER A 279 21.52 11.59 0.82
CA SER A 279 22.44 12.74 0.79
C SER A 279 21.89 13.94 1.55
N THR A 280 20.57 13.96 1.78
CA THR A 280 19.86 14.99 2.54
C THR A 280 19.30 14.40 3.83
N GLY A 281 19.20 15.21 4.86
CA GLY A 281 18.69 14.78 6.15
C GLY A 281 19.10 15.74 7.25
N GLY A 282 18.69 15.43 8.47
CA GLY A 282 19.02 16.25 9.61
C GLY A 282 18.80 15.53 10.93
N SER A 283 19.22 16.20 12.00
CA SER A 283 18.84 15.84 13.36
C SER A 283 17.81 16.84 13.87
N LEU A 284 16.71 16.33 14.41
CA LEU A 284 15.62 17.13 14.96
C LEU A 284 15.43 16.79 16.44
N MET A 285 15.48 17.80 17.30
CA MET A 285 15.02 17.63 18.67
C MET A 285 13.50 17.69 18.69
N VAL A 286 12.86 16.58 19.05
CA VAL A 286 11.40 16.47 19.12
C VAL A 286 10.93 16.14 20.53
N PHE A 287 9.82 16.75 20.90
CA PHE A 287 9.16 16.59 22.19
C PHE A 287 7.89 15.75 21.97
N VAL A 288 7.74 14.68 22.74
CA VAL A 288 6.65 13.72 22.59
C VAL A 288 5.84 13.70 23.87
N PRO A 289 4.69 14.38 23.93
CA PRO A 289 3.78 14.30 25.05
C PRO A 289 3.21 12.87 25.17
N ILE A 290 3.38 12.25 26.33
CA ILE A 290 2.97 10.88 26.62
C ILE A 290 2.02 10.82 27.81
N THR A 291 1.11 9.85 27.80
CA THR A 291 0.23 9.57 28.95
C THR A 291 0.80 8.50 29.89
N GLY A 292 1.95 7.91 29.54
CA GLY A 292 2.66 6.90 30.32
C GLY A 292 3.61 6.07 29.47
N LEU A 293 4.31 5.12 30.09
CA LEU A 293 5.37 4.34 29.40
C LEU A 293 4.82 3.42 28.29
N GLN A 294 3.62 2.86 28.45
CA GLN A 294 2.99 2.03 27.40
C GLN A 294 2.59 2.86 26.17
N ASP A 295 2.20 4.12 26.39
CA ASP A 295 1.87 5.05 25.32
C ASP A 295 3.15 5.48 24.57
N TRP A 296 4.23 5.75 25.30
CA TRP A 296 5.56 5.93 24.72
C TRP A 296 5.98 4.75 23.84
N ALA A 297 5.92 3.52 24.37
CA ALA A 297 6.34 2.34 23.62
C ALA A 297 5.59 2.18 22.29
N LYS A 298 4.30 2.54 22.22
CA LYS A 298 3.52 2.54 20.97
C LYS A 298 3.95 3.62 19.99
N ILE A 299 4.35 4.79 20.48
CA ILE A 299 4.84 5.88 19.63
C ILE A 299 6.25 5.55 19.13
N GLU A 300 7.11 5.02 20.00
CA GLU A 300 8.46 4.59 19.67
C GLU A 300 8.45 3.51 18.58
N ASP A 301 7.61 2.47 18.73
CA ASP A 301 7.44 1.40 17.73
C ASP A 301 7.07 1.95 16.34
N LYS A 302 6.14 2.92 16.29
CA LYS A 302 5.77 3.60 15.05
C LYS A 302 6.90 4.44 14.47
N LEU A 303 7.68 5.12 15.30
CA LEU A 303 8.79 5.98 14.87
C LEU A 303 9.94 5.16 14.28
N ILE A 304 10.35 4.08 14.96
CA ILE A 304 11.44 3.22 14.50
C ILE A 304 11.05 2.41 13.25
N GLY A 305 9.75 2.18 13.04
CA GLY A 305 9.23 1.52 11.84
C GLY A 305 9.23 2.41 10.58
N LEU A 306 9.53 3.71 10.68
CA LEU A 306 9.57 4.60 9.53
C LEU A 306 10.87 4.44 8.74
N PRO A 307 10.82 4.16 7.42
CA PRO A 307 12.02 4.05 6.58
C PRO A 307 12.87 5.34 6.54
N VAL A 308 12.24 6.49 6.78
CA VAL A 308 12.93 7.79 6.79
C VAL A 308 13.68 8.07 8.09
N VAL A 309 13.44 7.31 9.16
CA VAL A 309 14.11 7.46 10.45
C VAL A 309 15.37 6.59 10.45
N ARG A 310 16.54 7.21 10.58
CA ARG A 310 17.83 6.50 10.69
C ARG A 310 18.11 6.08 12.12
N ASN A 311 17.85 6.99 13.05
CA ASN A 311 18.17 6.81 14.45
C ASN A 311 17.20 7.62 15.31
N SER A 312 16.81 7.06 16.43
CA SER A 312 16.00 7.73 17.44
C SER A 312 16.67 7.52 18.79
N ARG A 313 17.06 8.62 19.44
CA ARG A 313 17.71 8.58 20.74
C ARG A 313 16.93 9.36 21.77
N VAL A 314 16.51 8.68 22.83
CA VAL A 314 15.97 9.33 24.03
C VAL A 314 17.06 10.15 24.72
N VAL A 315 16.84 11.45 24.81
CA VAL A 315 17.72 12.41 25.48
C VAL A 315 17.28 12.59 26.93
N ALA A 316 15.97 12.75 27.13
CA ALA A 316 15.36 12.85 28.45
C ALA A 316 13.96 12.23 28.42
N MET A 317 13.50 11.74 29.57
CA MET A 317 12.15 11.18 29.71
C MET A 317 11.59 11.54 31.09
N SER A 318 10.32 11.92 31.10
CA SER A 318 9.52 12.14 32.29
C SER A 318 8.25 11.28 32.24
N ARG A 319 7.35 11.44 33.22
CA ARG A 319 6.04 10.77 33.20
C ARG A 319 5.07 11.34 32.16
N ARG A 320 5.36 12.50 31.58
CA ARG A 320 4.44 13.26 30.71
C ARG A 320 5.03 13.58 29.33
N GLU A 321 6.34 13.45 29.17
CA GLU A 321 7.04 13.87 27.97
C GLU A 321 8.30 13.03 27.77
N VAL A 322 8.61 12.72 26.52
CA VAL A 322 9.89 12.17 26.07
C VAL A 322 10.53 13.15 25.11
N GLN A 323 11.83 13.41 25.30
CA GLN A 323 12.63 14.25 24.42
C GLN A 323 13.53 13.34 23.60
N LEU A 324 13.46 13.47 22.27
CA LEU A 324 14.18 12.63 21.33
C LEU A 324 15.06 13.49 20.43
N SER A 325 16.28 13.01 20.20
CA SER A 325 17.06 13.39 19.04
C SER A 325 16.73 12.41 17.92
N LEU A 326 16.03 12.88 16.89
CA LEU A 326 15.62 12.09 15.74
C LEU A 326 16.52 12.40 14.55
N GLU A 327 17.26 11.42 14.06
CA GLU A 327 18.01 11.52 12.82
C GLU A 327 17.18 10.92 11.68
N PHE A 328 16.97 11.71 10.63
CA PHE A 328 16.13 11.31 9.50
C PHE A 328 16.77 11.65 8.15
N VAL A 329 16.30 11.01 7.09
CA VAL A 329 16.67 11.30 5.70
C VAL A 329 15.59 12.08 4.98
N GLY A 330 16.01 12.84 3.98
CA GLY A 330 15.12 13.69 3.19
C GLY A 330 14.79 15.01 3.88
N SER A 331 13.68 15.62 3.47
CA SER A 331 13.19 16.90 3.98
C SER A 331 12.26 16.74 5.19
N THR A 332 12.07 17.81 5.97
CA THR A 332 11.11 17.82 7.09
C THR A 332 9.67 17.53 6.63
N ASN A 333 9.28 17.95 5.42
CA ASN A 333 7.95 17.65 4.85
C ASN A 333 7.78 16.15 4.57
N GLN A 334 8.85 15.46 4.15
CA GLN A 334 8.83 14.01 3.97
C GLN A 334 8.74 13.28 5.31
N LEU A 335 9.45 13.77 6.34
CA LEU A 335 9.31 13.26 7.71
C LEU A 335 7.87 13.42 8.22
N GLU A 336 7.27 14.60 8.04
CA GLU A 336 5.88 14.87 8.39
C GLU A 336 4.92 13.92 7.65
N THR A 337 5.12 13.73 6.34
CA THR A 337 4.33 12.79 5.53
C THR A 337 4.43 11.36 6.06
N ALA A 338 5.64 10.92 6.40
CA ALA A 338 5.90 9.59 6.94
C ALA A 338 5.22 9.38 8.32
N LEU A 339 5.33 10.36 9.20
CA LEU A 339 4.65 10.36 10.50
C LEU A 339 3.13 10.26 10.33
N ASN A 340 2.56 11.04 9.40
CA ASN A 340 1.12 11.04 9.15
C ASN A 340 0.62 9.67 8.68
N GLN A 341 1.42 8.90 7.91
CA GLN A 341 1.05 7.53 7.53
C GLN A 341 0.92 6.60 8.75
N GLN A 342 1.63 6.88 9.84
CA GLN A 342 1.57 6.14 11.10
C GLN A 342 0.61 6.74 12.15
N ASN A 343 -0.25 7.69 11.74
CA ASN A 343 -1.13 8.45 12.63
C ASN A 343 -0.36 9.22 13.72
N LEU A 344 0.79 9.78 13.34
CA LEU A 344 1.56 10.72 14.13
C LEU A 344 1.60 12.05 13.38
N THR A 345 1.49 13.16 14.10
CA THR A 345 1.61 14.50 13.51
C THR A 345 2.88 15.16 13.99
N LEU A 346 3.62 15.80 13.08
CA LEU A 346 4.73 16.69 13.41
C LEU A 346 4.22 18.13 13.43
N SER A 347 4.35 18.83 14.54
CA SER A 347 3.92 20.23 14.65
C SER A 347 5.04 21.08 15.24
N ARG A 348 5.17 22.31 14.76
CA ARG A 348 6.13 23.29 15.29
C ARG A 348 5.42 24.32 16.16
N MET A 349 5.92 24.54 17.37
CA MET A 349 5.48 25.62 18.26
C MET A 349 6.70 26.45 18.68
N GLY A 350 6.84 27.65 18.12
CA GLY A 350 8.07 28.44 18.24
C GLY A 350 9.25 27.71 17.59
N GLU A 351 10.31 27.47 18.36
CA GLU A 351 11.50 26.72 17.90
C GLU A 351 11.43 25.22 18.23
N LEU A 352 10.39 24.77 18.91
CA LEU A 352 10.25 23.38 19.35
C LEU A 352 9.39 22.58 18.38
N TRP A 353 9.78 21.34 18.17
CA TRP A 353 9.05 20.38 17.36
C TRP A 353 8.38 19.34 18.25
N PHE A 354 7.13 19.04 17.96
CA PHE A 354 6.35 18.09 18.72
C PHE A 354 5.87 16.96 17.83
N ILE A 355 5.95 15.72 18.34
CA ILE A 355 5.30 14.57 17.75
C ILE A 355 4.22 14.08 18.70
N GLN A 356 3.01 13.88 18.17
CA GLN A 356 1.89 13.35 18.94
C GLN A 356 0.98 12.49 18.05
N PRO A 357 0.15 11.61 18.62
CA PRO A 357 -0.88 10.92 17.85
C PRO A 357 -1.84 11.90 17.16
N THR A 358 -2.22 11.59 15.92
CA THR A 358 -3.18 12.40 15.15
C THR A 358 -4.50 12.53 15.92
N GLY A 359 -5.04 13.76 15.98
CA GLY A 359 -6.29 14.05 16.69
C GLY A 359 -6.14 14.14 18.21
N SER A 360 -4.92 14.16 18.75
CA SER A 360 -4.70 14.34 20.18
C SER A 360 -4.52 15.82 20.56
N ASP A 361 -5.14 16.23 21.68
CA ASP A 361 -5.03 17.58 22.25
C ASP A 361 -3.92 17.69 23.29
N ARG A 362 -2.91 16.80 23.24
CA ARG A 362 -1.89 16.69 24.29
C ARG A 362 -1.05 17.95 24.44
N LEU A 363 -0.88 18.71 23.35
CA LEU A 363 -0.20 20.00 23.36
C LEU A 363 -0.99 21.12 24.04
N GLN A 364 -2.32 21.04 24.07
CA GLN A 364 -3.16 22.05 24.74
C GLN A 364 -2.93 22.04 26.26
N GLY A 365 -2.61 20.87 26.83
CA GLY A 365 -2.28 20.72 28.25
C GLY A 365 -0.88 21.22 28.65
N LEU A 366 -0.01 21.56 27.69
CA LEU A 366 1.32 22.13 27.93
C LEU A 366 1.31 23.68 27.91
N SER A 367 0.26 24.30 27.39
CA SER A 367 0.13 25.76 27.25
C SER A 367 -0.37 26.48 28.51
N ILE A 368 0.00 26.07 29.73
CA ILE A 368 -0.15 26.95 30.90
C ILE A 368 0.94 26.64 31.92
N GLY A 369 1.97 27.47 31.94
CA GLY A 369 3.08 27.37 32.89
C GLY A 369 4.16 28.42 32.60
N GLY A 370 3.72 29.66 32.36
CA GLY A 370 4.58 30.85 32.44
C GLY A 370 4.57 31.41 33.84
#